data_AF-A0A527G3L8-F1
#
_entry.id   AF-A0A527G3L8-F1
#
_cell.length_a   1.000
_cell.length_b   1.000
_cell.length_c   1.000
_cell.angle_alpha   90.00
_cell.angle_beta   90.00
_cell.angle_gamma   90.00
#
_symmetry.space_group_name_H-M   'P 1'
#
loop_
_entity.id
_entity.type
_entity.pdbx_description
1 polymer ?
#
loop_
_entity_poly.entity_id
_entity_poly.type
_entity_poly.pdbx_seq_one_letter_code
_entity_poly.pdbx_strand_id
1 'polypeptide(L)'
;GRIVQEDGFRWFARITPTRFEQHSIRTETDAFAGFVADTATHHHLDLSRATFLGYSNGANLVSSLMLLHPGLVERAALLRPMPVLDHVPATDLSKVRVLMIAGAADLTYSPFAPAL
;
A
#
# COMPACT_ATOMS: atom_id res chain seq x y z
N GLY A 1 -6.77 9.15 3.16
CA GLY A 1 -5.73 9.00 4.19
C GLY A 1 -6.14 9.79 5.42
N ARG A 2 -5.71 9.35 6.61
CA ARG A 2 -6.09 9.97 7.89
C ARG A 2 -5.03 10.95 8.42
N ILE A 3 -3.84 10.99 7.82
CA ILE A 3 -2.75 11.85 8.25
C ILE A 3 -2.82 13.19 7.52
N VAL A 4 -3.07 14.29 8.25
CA VAL A 4 -2.95 15.65 7.72
C VAL A 4 -1.47 15.99 7.64
N GLN A 5 -0.98 16.29 6.43
CA GLN A 5 0.41 16.70 6.22
C GLN A 5 0.50 17.51 4.93
N GLU A 6 1.23 18.63 4.98
CA GLU A 6 1.26 19.63 3.90
C GLU A 6 -0.17 20.14 3.61
N ASP A 7 -0.52 20.33 2.34
CA ASP A 7 -1.80 20.90 1.93
C ASP A 7 -2.90 19.83 1.76
N GLY A 8 -2.73 18.65 2.34
CA GLY A 8 -3.66 17.54 2.14
C GLY A 8 -3.53 16.37 3.10
N PHE A 9 -3.97 15.22 2.62
CA PHE A 9 -4.02 13.98 3.38
C PHE A 9 -3.07 12.94 2.81
N ARG A 10 -2.42 12.21 3.72
CA ARG A 10 -1.59 11.05 3.44
C ARG A 10 -2.13 9.82 4.15
N TRP A 11 -1.70 8.66 3.69
CA TRP A 11 -2.04 7.38 4.31
C TRP A 11 -1.19 7.08 5.55
N PHE A 12 0.06 7.52 5.57
CA PHE A 12 0.94 7.43 6.73
C PHE A 12 1.96 8.58 6.71
N ALA A 13 2.54 8.88 7.87
CA ALA A 13 3.45 9.99 8.07
C ALA A 13 4.77 9.81 7.30
N ARG A 14 5.22 10.90 6.67
CA ARG A 14 6.48 10.98 5.93
C ARG A 14 7.53 11.72 6.76
N ILE A 15 8.76 11.19 6.78
CA ILE A 15 9.94 11.82 7.41
C ILE A 15 10.73 12.59 6.35
N THR A 16 11.02 11.94 5.22
CA THR A 16 11.68 12.54 4.04
C THR A 16 10.97 12.06 2.76
N PRO A 17 11.27 12.58 1.56
CA PRO A 17 10.65 12.10 0.33
C PRO A 17 10.68 10.58 0.12
N THR A 18 11.64 9.87 0.74
CA THR A 18 11.88 8.43 0.62
C THR A 18 11.92 7.67 1.94
N ARG A 19 11.70 8.32 3.10
CA ARG A 19 11.61 7.67 4.42
C ARG A 19 10.31 8.00 5.13
N PHE A 20 9.76 7.00 5.80
CA PHE A 20 8.44 7.03 6.40
C PHE A 20 8.47 6.54 7.84
N GLU A 21 7.53 7.02 8.64
CA GLU A 21 7.42 6.69 10.06
C GLU A 21 6.79 5.29 10.20
N GLN A 22 7.57 4.33 10.70
CA GLN A 22 7.20 2.91 10.69
C GLN A 22 6.00 2.60 11.58
N HIS A 23 5.82 3.32 12.69
CA HIS A 23 4.65 3.14 13.54
C HIS A 23 3.39 3.60 12.79
N SER A 24 3.42 4.78 12.18
CA SER A 24 2.32 5.28 11.35
C SER A 24 1.99 4.34 10.19
N ILE A 25 2.97 3.74 9.51
CA ILE A 25 2.67 2.74 8.46
C ILE A 25 1.85 1.60 9.04
N ARG A 26 2.27 1.02 10.16
CA ARG A 26 1.60 -0.13 10.77
C ARG A 26 0.20 0.25 11.26
N THR A 27 0.10 1.30 12.06
CA THR A 27 -1.18 1.77 12.63
C THR A 27 -2.20 2.11 11.54
N GLU A 28 -1.77 2.80 10.48
CA GLU A 28 -2.69 3.21 9.42
C GLU A 28 -3.01 2.07 8.45
N THR A 29 -2.10 1.10 8.28
CA THR A 29 -2.39 -0.13 7.54
C THR A 29 -3.38 -1.01 8.29
N ASP A 30 -3.21 -1.18 9.61
CA ASP A 30 -4.14 -1.92 10.48
C ASP A 30 -5.55 -1.28 10.44
N ALA A 31 -5.59 0.06 10.56
CA ALA A 31 -6.85 0.81 10.47
C ALA A 31 -7.52 0.65 9.10
N PHE A 32 -6.74 0.65 8.02
CA PHE A 32 -7.29 0.45 6.68
C PHE A 32 -7.76 -1.00 6.46
N ALA A 33 -7.06 -1.99 7.02
CA ALA A 33 -7.50 -3.38 6.99
C ALA A 33 -8.87 -3.57 7.66
N GLY A 34 -9.06 -2.97 8.85
CA GLY A 34 -10.36 -2.94 9.52
C GLY A 34 -11.44 -2.26 8.68
N PHE A 35 -11.14 -1.08 8.15
CA PHE A 35 -12.07 -0.35 7.26
C PHE A 35 -12.48 -1.18 6.04
N VAL A 36 -11.55 -1.90 5.40
CA VAL A 36 -11.84 -2.75 4.24
C VAL A 36 -12.77 -3.90 4.62
N ALA A 37 -12.52 -4.58 5.75
CA ALA A 37 -13.35 -5.68 6.23
C ALA A 37 -14.77 -5.20 6.60
N ASP A 38 -14.87 -4.06 7.28
CA ASP A 38 -16.14 -3.45 7.66
C ASP A 38 -16.92 -3.00 6.42
N THR A 39 -16.26 -2.35 5.47
CA THR A 39 -16.86 -1.90 4.21
C THR A 39 -17.35 -3.09 3.39
N ALA A 40 -16.55 -4.16 3.30
CA ALA A 40 -16.95 -5.36 2.58
C ALA A 40 -18.18 -6.01 3.20
N THR A 41 -18.27 -6.04 4.53
CA THR A 41 -19.43 -6.57 5.26
C THR A 41 -20.66 -5.69 5.04
N HIS A 42 -20.55 -4.38 5.27
CA HIS A 42 -21.68 -3.45 5.18
C HIS A 42 -22.25 -3.31 3.76
N HIS A 43 -21.40 -3.44 2.75
CA HIS A 43 -21.80 -3.29 1.34
C HIS A 43 -21.85 -4.61 0.58
N HIS A 44 -21.70 -5.75 1.25
CA HIS A 44 -21.67 -7.09 0.65
C HIS A 44 -20.67 -7.21 -0.51
N LEU A 45 -19.48 -6.64 -0.35
CA LEU A 45 -18.42 -6.69 -1.36
C LEU A 45 -17.69 -8.02 -1.26
N ASP A 46 -17.63 -8.73 -2.39
CA ASP A 46 -16.76 -9.89 -2.54
C ASP A 46 -15.32 -9.42 -2.82
N LEU A 47 -14.50 -9.42 -1.77
CA LEU A 47 -13.08 -9.03 -1.85
C LEU A 47 -12.27 -9.94 -2.78
N SER A 48 -12.70 -11.19 -3.01
CA SER A 48 -12.06 -12.10 -3.99
C SER A 48 -12.26 -11.66 -5.43
N ARG A 49 -13.09 -10.64 -5.68
CA ARG A 49 -13.30 -9.99 -6.98
C ARG A 49 -12.86 -8.54 -7.00
N ALA A 50 -12.44 -8.00 -5.86
CA ALA A 50 -11.94 -6.63 -5.75
C ALA A 50 -10.53 -6.50 -6.35
N THR A 51 -10.18 -5.27 -6.75
CA THR A 51 -8.82 -4.87 -7.11
C THR A 51 -8.47 -3.60 -6.36
N PHE A 52 -7.37 -3.63 -5.61
CA PHE A 52 -6.85 -2.50 -4.87
C PHE A 52 -5.96 -1.66 -5.78
N LEU A 53 -6.43 -0.48 -6.16
CA LEU A 53 -5.67 0.47 -6.97
C LEU A 53 -5.09 1.57 -6.07
N GLY A 54 -3.77 1.69 -6.07
CA GLY A 54 -3.05 2.72 -5.32
C GLY A 54 -2.12 3.54 -6.22
N TYR A 55 -2.00 4.83 -5.91
CA TYR A 55 -1.04 5.74 -6.54
C TYR A 55 -0.07 6.30 -5.50
N SER A 56 1.24 6.22 -5.78
CA SER A 56 2.33 6.72 -4.95
C SER A 56 2.17 6.30 -3.49
N ASN A 57 1.91 7.21 -2.56
CA ASN A 57 1.68 6.87 -1.15
C ASN A 57 0.51 5.89 -0.92
N GLY A 58 -0.54 5.94 -1.75
CA GLY A 58 -1.62 4.95 -1.72
C GLY A 58 -1.19 3.58 -2.27
N ALA A 59 -0.31 3.53 -3.25
CA ALA A 59 0.29 2.28 -3.73
C ALA A 59 1.13 1.64 -2.62
N ASN A 60 1.90 2.46 -1.89
CA ASN A 60 2.70 1.99 -0.77
C ASN A 60 1.80 1.44 0.36
N LEU A 61 0.68 2.10 0.67
CA LEU A 61 -0.30 1.57 1.63
C LEU A 61 -0.83 0.19 1.20
N VAL A 62 -1.23 0.03 -0.06
CA VAL A 62 -1.73 -1.27 -0.56
C VAL A 62 -0.64 -2.35 -0.48
N SER A 63 0.61 -2.01 -0.79
CA SER A 63 1.72 -2.97 -0.64
C SER A 63 1.97 -3.36 0.83
N SER A 64 1.87 -2.39 1.75
CA SER A 64 1.94 -2.67 3.20
C SER A 64 0.77 -3.54 3.66
N LEU A 65 -0.44 -3.28 3.15
CA LEU A 65 -1.64 -4.07 3.46
C LEU A 65 -1.49 -5.53 3.04
N MET A 66 -0.96 -5.78 1.84
CA MET A 66 -0.68 -7.14 1.36
C MET A 66 0.30 -7.88 2.28
N LEU A 67 1.37 -7.20 2.73
CA LEU A 67 2.42 -7.81 3.54
C LEU A 67 2.01 -8.01 5.01
N LEU A 68 1.28 -7.06 5.60
CA LEU A 68 0.91 -7.06 7.01
C LEU A 68 -0.43 -7.79 7.27
N HIS A 69 -1.32 -7.86 6.28
CA HIS A 69 -2.62 -8.54 6.38
C HIS A 69 -2.83 -9.51 5.20
N PRO A 70 -2.06 -10.62 5.16
CA PRO A 70 -2.20 -11.62 4.10
C PRO A 70 -3.62 -12.16 4.01
N GLY A 71 -4.09 -12.38 2.78
CA GLY A 71 -5.43 -12.88 2.49
C GLY A 71 -6.51 -11.81 2.29
N LEU A 72 -6.23 -10.53 2.64
CA LEU A 72 -7.19 -9.45 2.40
C LEU A 72 -7.18 -8.93 0.97
N VAL A 73 -6.03 -9.02 0.29
CA VAL A 73 -5.81 -8.49 -1.07
C VAL A 73 -5.43 -9.64 -2.01
N GLU A 74 -6.24 -9.89 -3.03
CA GLU A 74 -5.92 -10.87 -4.09
C GLU A 74 -5.42 -10.23 -5.38
N ARG A 75 -5.78 -8.97 -5.63
CA ARG A 75 -5.40 -8.20 -6.82
C ARG A 75 -5.03 -6.78 -6.45
N ALA A 76 -3.89 -6.31 -6.92
CA ALA A 76 -3.44 -4.95 -6.73
C ALA A 76 -2.89 -4.33 -8.03
N ALA A 77 -3.14 -3.04 -8.21
CA ALA A 77 -2.51 -2.20 -9.21
C ALA A 77 -1.78 -1.06 -8.49
N LEU A 78 -0.46 -1.05 -8.58
CA LEU A 78 0.43 -0.18 -7.84
C LEU A 78 1.10 0.80 -8.82
N LEU A 79 0.68 2.06 -8.79
CA LEU A 79 1.22 3.10 -9.67
C LEU A 79 2.27 3.90 -8.91
N ARG A 80 3.50 3.94 -9.42
CA ARG A 80 4.66 4.60 -8.77
C ARG A 80 4.89 4.16 -7.31
N PRO A 81 4.87 2.84 -6.99
CA PRO A 81 5.15 2.39 -5.64
C PRO A 81 6.65 2.48 -5.32
N MET A 82 6.97 2.43 -4.03
CA MET A 82 8.30 2.12 -3.51
C MET A 82 8.19 1.27 -2.23
N PRO A 83 9.20 0.49 -1.85
CA PRO A 83 9.24 -0.19 -0.57
C PRO A 83 9.25 0.83 0.59
N VAL A 84 8.45 0.58 1.64
CA VAL A 84 8.33 1.50 2.79
C VAL A 84 8.49 0.84 4.16
N LEU A 85 8.43 -0.49 4.25
CA LEU A 85 8.61 -1.23 5.50
C LEU A 85 10.09 -1.53 5.72
N ASP A 86 10.63 -1.14 6.88
CA ASP A 86 12.01 -1.47 7.27
C ASP A 86 12.16 -2.97 7.59
N HIS A 87 11.10 -3.58 8.14
CA HIS A 87 11.05 -5.00 8.47
C HIS A 87 9.82 -5.63 7.83
N VAL A 88 10.07 -6.43 6.80
CA VAL A 88 9.05 -7.18 6.07
C VAL A 88 8.84 -8.54 6.74
N PRO A 89 7.61 -8.89 7.16
CA PRO A 89 7.32 -10.22 7.67
C PRO A 89 7.48 -11.30 6.59
N ALA A 90 7.71 -12.54 7.00
CA ALA A 90 7.72 -13.69 6.10
C ALA A 90 6.30 -14.02 5.64
N THR A 91 5.81 -13.28 4.64
CA THR A 91 4.44 -13.38 4.13
C THR A 91 4.41 -14.09 2.78
N ASP A 92 3.58 -15.12 2.66
CA ASP A 92 3.32 -15.78 1.37
C ASP A 92 2.33 -14.96 0.54
N LEU A 93 2.82 -14.40 -0.56
CA LEU A 93 2.04 -13.66 -1.55
C LEU A 93 1.87 -14.42 -2.87
N SER A 94 2.19 -15.72 -2.93
CA SER A 94 2.18 -16.54 -4.15
C SER A 94 0.86 -16.54 -4.92
N LYS A 95 -0.26 -16.26 -4.24
CA LYS A 95 -1.61 -16.20 -4.83
C LYS A 95 -2.06 -14.79 -5.21
N VAL A 96 -1.29 -13.76 -4.86
CA VAL A 96 -1.65 -12.36 -5.10
C VAL A 96 -1.16 -11.92 -6.48
N ARG A 97 -2.06 -11.31 -7.27
CA ARG A 97 -1.70 -10.75 -8.58
C ARG A 97 -1.45 -9.26 -8.47
N VAL A 98 -0.27 -8.83 -8.91
CA VAL A 98 0.15 -7.44 -8.78
C VAL A 98 0.57 -6.90 -10.14
N LEU A 99 -0.03 -5.78 -10.53
CA LEU A 99 0.47 -4.92 -11.60
C LEU A 99 1.27 -3.77 -10.97
N MET A 100 2.51 -3.59 -11.37
CA MET A 100 3.32 -2.42 -10.97
C MET A 100 3.63 -1.56 -12.19
N ILE A 101 3.40 -0.25 -12.08
CA ILE A 101 3.71 0.71 -13.14
C ILE A 101 4.68 1.76 -12.59
N ALA A 102 5.96 1.59 -12.91
CA ALA A 102 7.02 2.56 -12.65
C ALA A 102 7.16 3.57 -13.80
N GLY A 103 7.76 4.73 -13.52
CA GLY A 103 7.98 5.79 -14.50
C GLY A 103 9.45 5.86 -14.86
N ALA A 104 9.79 5.66 -16.13
CA ALA A 104 11.19 5.72 -16.59
C ALA A 104 11.86 7.08 -16.34
N ALA A 105 11.07 8.17 -16.26
CA ALA A 105 11.56 9.52 -15.96
C ALA A 105 11.37 9.94 -14.48
N ASP A 106 10.94 9.03 -13.61
CA ASP A 106 10.74 9.33 -12.18
C ASP A 106 12.07 9.22 -11.43
N LEU A 107 12.79 10.33 -11.31
CA LEU A 107 14.11 10.35 -10.68
C LEU A 107 14.08 10.07 -9.17
N THR A 108 12.94 10.23 -8.51
CA THR A 108 12.82 10.06 -7.06
C THR A 108 12.52 8.62 -6.69
N TYR A 109 11.58 8.00 -7.39
CA TYR A 109 11.03 6.69 -7.00
C TYR A 109 11.45 5.55 -7.92
N SER A 110 11.84 5.82 -9.18
CA SER A 110 12.31 4.78 -10.10
C SER A 110 13.49 3.96 -9.59
N PRO A 111 14.46 4.50 -8.81
CA PRO A 111 15.54 3.69 -8.26
C PRO A 111 15.08 2.58 -7.31
N PHE A 112 13.85 2.66 -6.79
CA PHE A 112 13.27 1.69 -5.86
C PHE A 112 12.30 0.71 -6.54
N ALA A 113 12.02 0.89 -7.83
CA ALA A 113 11.27 -0.09 -8.60
C ALA A 113 12.20 -1.28 -8.91
N PRO A 114 11.74 -2.54 -8.75
CA PRO A 114 12.55 -3.67 -9.18
C PRO A 114 12.86 -3.56 -10.67
N ALA A 115 14.10 -3.90 -11.05
CA ALA A 115 14.44 -4.08 -12.46
C ALA A 115 13.53 -5.17 -13.05
N LEU A 116 12.92 -4.88 -14.20
CA LEU A 116 12.09 -5.83 -14.94
C LEU A 116 12.89 -7.05 -15.38
#